data_AF-A0A359LHR7-F1
#
_entry.id   AF-A0A359LHR7-F1
#
_cell.length_a   1.000
_cell.length_b   1.000
_cell.length_c   1.000
_cell.angle_alpha   90.00
_cell.angle_beta   90.00
_cell.angle_gamma   90.00
#
_symmetry.space_group_name_H-M   'P 1'
#
loop_
_entity.id
_entity.type
_entity.pdbx_description
1 polymer ?
#
loop_
_entity_poly.entity_id
_entity_poly.type
_entity_poly.pdbx_seq_one_letter_code
_entity_poly.pdbx_strand_id
1 'polypeptide(L)'
;MNINKLRETIRKNNFEWRKHTLVRLAERNISQNVVLEVILKGEVIEDYPEDRPFSSCLIFKVVKGKPFHVVVSLDEQNQKAYIITAYKPNLDKFESDFKKRRR
;
A
#
# COMPACT_ATOMS: atom_id res chain seq x y z
N MET A 1 1.78 -0.22 12.95
CA MET A 1 1.31 -1.51 12.38
C MET A 1 2.49 -2.48 12.24
N ASN A 2 2.33 -3.77 12.50
CA ASN A 2 3.42 -4.74 12.29
C ASN A 2 3.49 -5.22 10.82
N ILE A 3 4.51 -4.76 10.08
CA ILE A 3 4.71 -5.10 8.66
C ILE A 3 4.92 -6.60 8.41
N ASN A 4 5.52 -7.34 9.36
CA ASN A 4 5.73 -8.78 9.20
C ASN A 4 4.40 -9.53 9.26
N LYS A 5 3.53 -9.18 10.22
CA LYS A 5 2.15 -9.70 10.29
C LYS A 5 1.37 -9.37 9.01
N LEU A 6 1.46 -8.13 8.52
CA LEU A 6 0.80 -7.73 7.28
C LEU A 6 1.24 -8.62 6.10
N ARG A 7 2.55 -8.81 5.92
CA ARG A 7 3.07 -9.64 4.82
C ARG A 7 2.68 -11.11 4.96
N GLU A 8 2.62 -11.63 6.17
CA GLU A 8 2.10 -12.99 6.44
C GLU A 8 0.62 -13.11 6.05
N THR A 9 -0.22 -12.16 6.48
CA THR A 9 -1.64 -12.06 6.13
C THR A 9 -1.83 -12.03 4.61
N ILE A 10 -1.03 -11.23 3.88
CA ILE A 10 -1.09 -11.17 2.42
C ILE A 10 -0.70 -12.51 1.78
N ARG A 11 0.36 -13.18 2.27
CA ARG A 11 0.77 -14.50 1.76
C ARG A 11 -0.29 -15.58 1.99
N LYS A 12 -1.06 -15.47 3.08
CA LYS A 12 -2.21 -16.34 3.37
C LYS A 12 -3.46 -16.01 2.54
N ASN A 13 -3.39 -15.03 1.64
CA ASN A 13 -4.53 -14.49 0.88
C ASN A 13 -5.68 -13.99 1.77
N ASN A 14 -5.40 -13.59 3.02
CA ASN A 14 -6.42 -13.07 3.93
C ASN A 14 -6.53 -11.54 3.82
N PHE A 15 -6.95 -11.05 2.65
CA PHE A 15 -7.07 -9.62 2.40
C PHE A 15 -8.27 -9.27 1.53
N GLU A 16 -8.70 -8.03 1.63
CA GLU A 16 -9.81 -7.49 0.84
C GLU A 16 -9.42 -6.18 0.16
N TRP A 17 -9.98 -5.97 -1.03
CA TRP A 17 -9.92 -4.69 -1.74
C TRP A 17 -11.07 -3.81 -1.24
N ARG A 18 -10.79 -2.56 -0.86
CA ARG A 18 -11.87 -1.63 -0.51
C ARG A 18 -12.72 -1.30 -1.74
N LYS A 19 -13.98 -0.90 -1.51
CA LYS A 19 -15.08 -0.78 -2.49
C LYS A 19 -14.71 -0.11 -3.83
N HIS A 20 -13.78 0.85 -3.82
CA HIS A 20 -13.36 1.60 -5.03
C HIS A 20 -11.92 1.35 -5.46
N THR A 21 -11.21 0.45 -4.79
CA THR A 21 -9.79 0.24 -5.07
C THR A 21 -9.60 -0.34 -6.47
N LEU A 22 -10.35 -1.38 -6.84
CA LEU A 22 -10.21 -2.04 -8.14
C LEU A 22 -10.53 -1.11 -9.31
N VAL A 23 -11.56 -0.27 -9.19
CA VAL A 23 -11.91 0.74 -10.21
C VAL A 23 -10.75 1.71 -10.41
N ARG A 24 -10.20 2.27 -9.32
CA ARG A 24 -9.05 3.19 -9.39
C ARG A 24 -7.79 2.53 -9.95
N LEU A 25 -7.57 1.25 -9.67
CA LEU A 25 -6.45 0.50 -10.23
C LEU A 25 -6.59 0.36 -11.75
N ALA A 26 -7.80 0.05 -12.23
CA ALA A 26 -8.09 -0.04 -13.65
C ALA A 26 -7.88 1.30 -14.36
N GLU A 27 -8.43 2.40 -13.81
CA GLU A 27 -8.24 3.77 -14.33
C GLU A 27 -6.76 4.18 -14.43
N ARG A 28 -5.92 3.67 -13.53
CA ARG A 28 -4.48 3.99 -13.46
C ARG A 28 -3.58 2.98 -14.18
N ASN A 29 -4.18 1.95 -14.80
CA ASN A 29 -3.49 0.83 -15.42
C ASN A 29 -2.47 0.16 -14.47
N ILE A 30 -2.89 -0.10 -13.22
CA ILE A 30 -2.09 -0.75 -12.18
C ILE A 30 -2.66 -2.15 -11.94
N SER A 31 -1.88 -3.19 -12.25
CA SER A 31 -2.29 -4.57 -11.97
C SER A 31 -2.27 -4.89 -10.47
N GLN A 32 -3.14 -5.78 -10.01
CA GLN A 32 -3.14 -6.28 -8.63
C GLN A 32 -1.79 -6.91 -8.23
N ASN A 33 -1.12 -7.61 -9.15
CA ASN A 33 0.20 -8.21 -8.90
C ASN A 33 1.26 -7.18 -8.50
N VAL A 34 1.25 -6.00 -9.12
CA VAL A 34 2.14 -4.89 -8.74
C VAL A 34 1.85 -4.45 -7.31
N VAL A 35 0.57 -4.32 -6.94
CA VAL A 35 0.16 -3.92 -5.59
C VAL A 35 0.63 -4.92 -4.54
N LEU A 36 0.42 -6.22 -4.78
CA LEU A 36 0.89 -7.27 -3.88
C LEU A 36 2.42 -7.30 -3.78
N GLU A 37 3.13 -7.10 -4.89
CA GLU A 37 4.60 -7.02 -4.88
C GLU A 37 5.10 -5.84 -4.05
N VAL A 38 4.47 -4.67 -4.16
CA VAL A 38 4.80 -3.51 -3.33
C VAL A 38 4.60 -3.83 -1.86
N ILE A 39 3.47 -4.44 -1.46
CA ILE A 39 3.23 -4.77 -0.05
C ILE A 39 4.25 -5.80 0.47
N LEU A 40 4.54 -6.84 -0.33
CA LEU A 40 5.42 -7.94 0.09
C LEU A 40 6.90 -7.58 0.12
N LYS A 41 7.36 -6.67 -0.75
CA LYS A 41 8.79 -6.40 -0.98
C LYS A 41 9.15 -4.92 -0.94
N GLY A 42 8.21 -4.04 -0.60
CA GLY A 42 8.40 -2.59 -0.51
C GLY A 42 8.79 -2.13 0.88
N GLU A 43 9.11 -0.85 0.97
CA GLU A 43 9.51 -0.15 2.19
C GLU A 43 8.32 0.64 2.74
N VAL A 44 8.07 0.55 4.05
CA VAL A 44 7.09 1.42 4.70
C VAL A 44 7.71 2.80 4.84
N ILE A 45 7.07 3.82 4.28
CA ILE A 45 7.57 5.20 4.26
C ILE A 45 6.74 6.16 5.12
N GLU A 46 5.48 5.82 5.39
CA GLU A 46 4.63 6.55 6.35
C GLU A 46 3.76 5.55 7.12
N ASP A 47 3.60 5.77 8.42
CA ASP A 47 2.66 5.04 9.29
C ASP A 47 1.51 5.96 9.71
N TYR A 48 0.29 5.41 9.68
CA TYR A 48 -0.93 6.10 10.08
C TYR A 48 -1.61 5.29 11.21
N PRO A 49 -1.07 5.32 12.44
CA PRO A 49 -1.61 4.55 13.56
C PRO A 49 -3.01 5.00 13.98
N GLU A 50 -3.33 6.27 13.75
CA GLU A 50 -4.60 6.90 14.12
C GLU A 50 -5.74 6.62 13.13
N ASP A 51 -5.45 6.02 11.97
CA ASP A 51 -6.45 5.68 10.98
C ASP A 51 -7.51 4.73 11.56
N ARG A 52 -8.77 4.98 11.18
CA ARG A 52 -9.93 4.18 11.61
C ARG A 52 -10.57 3.47 10.41
N PRO A 53 -11.08 2.24 10.59
CA PRO A 53 -11.17 1.47 11.83
C PRO A 53 -9.86 0.77 12.26
N PHE A 54 -8.88 0.66 11.36
CA PHE A 54 -7.62 -0.03 11.60
C PHE A 54 -6.44 0.84 11.17
N SER A 55 -5.32 0.74 11.89
CA SER A 55 -4.08 1.43 11.53
C SER A 55 -3.65 1.07 10.10
N SER A 56 -3.17 2.06 9.37
CA SER A 56 -2.71 1.90 7.98
C SER A 56 -1.27 2.37 7.79
N CYS A 57 -0.67 2.04 6.66
CA CYS A 57 0.64 2.57 6.27
C CYS A 57 0.74 2.78 4.76
N LEU A 58 1.69 3.63 4.36
CA LEU A 58 2.10 3.86 2.98
C LEU A 58 3.37 3.06 2.68
N ILE A 59 3.30 2.21 1.67
CA ILE A 59 4.42 1.37 1.22
C ILE A 59 4.88 1.83 -0.16
N PHE A 60 6.19 1.98 -0.33
CA PHE A 60 6.85 2.35 -1.57
C PHE A 60 7.66 1.19 -2.16
N LYS A 61 7.57 1.02 -3.48
CA LYS A 61 8.49 0.18 -4.25
C LYS A 61 8.56 0.61 -5.70
N VAL A 62 9.74 0.49 -6.31
CA VAL A 62 9.89 0.51 -7.78
C VAL A 62 9.65 -0.88 -8.33
N VAL A 63 8.65 -1.02 -9.22
CA VAL A 63 8.33 -2.28 -9.91
C VAL A 63 8.47 -2.06 -11.41
N LYS A 64 9.34 -2.85 -12.06
CA LYS A 64 9.66 -2.71 -13.50
C LYS A 64 10.02 -1.26 -13.90
N GLY A 65 10.88 -0.62 -13.11
CA GLY A 65 11.34 0.75 -13.35
C GLY A 65 10.33 1.86 -13.07
N LYS A 66 9.14 1.55 -12.53
CA LYS A 66 8.11 2.54 -12.19
C LYS A 66 7.88 2.62 -10.68
N PRO A 67 7.83 3.81 -10.07
CA PRO A 67 7.56 3.96 -8.65
C PRO A 67 6.08 3.73 -8.35
N PHE A 68 5.78 3.04 -7.25
CA PHE A 68 4.42 2.80 -6.78
C PHE A 68 4.30 3.01 -5.27
N HIS A 69 3.18 3.61 -4.90
CA HIS A 69 2.68 3.76 -3.54
C HIS A 69 1.45 2.90 -3.35
N VAL A 70 1.41 2.19 -2.23
CA VAL A 70 0.25 1.41 -1.80
C VAL A 70 -0.10 1.79 -0.37
N VAL A 71 -1.38 2.10 -0.14
CA VAL A 71 -1.93 2.29 1.19
C VAL A 71 -2.70 1.04 1.57
N VAL A 72 -2.36 0.48 2.72
CA VAL A 72 -2.92 -0.77 3.23
C VAL A 72 -3.12 -0.66 4.74
N SER A 73 -4.19 -1.23 5.26
CA SER A 73 -4.42 -1.38 6.69
C SER A 73 -4.48 -2.84 7.11
N LEU A 74 -4.24 -3.10 8.40
CA LEU A 74 -4.26 -4.42 8.99
C LEU A 74 -5.16 -4.42 10.22
N ASP A 75 -6.17 -5.28 10.20
CA ASP A 75 -6.81 -5.75 11.42
C ASP A 75 -5.92 -6.80 12.07
N GLU A 76 -5.14 -6.39 13.07
CA GLU A 76 -4.23 -7.30 13.76
C GLU A 76 -4.95 -8.38 14.58
N GLN A 77 -6.20 -8.14 15.00
CA GLN A 77 -6.97 -9.11 15.80
C GLN A 77 -7.45 -10.26 14.91
N ASN A 78 -8.03 -9.94 13.75
CA ASN A 78 -8.53 -10.94 12.80
C ASN A 78 -7.50 -11.35 11.74
N GLN A 79 -6.27 -10.85 11.84
CA GLN A 79 -5.19 -11.03 10.87
C GLN A 79 -5.61 -10.75 9.42
N LYS A 80 -6.44 -9.72 9.20
CA LYS A 80 -7.04 -9.42 7.89
C LYS A 80 -6.56 -8.08 7.36
N ALA A 81 -6.05 -8.07 6.13
CA ALA A 81 -5.54 -6.86 5.51
C ALA A 81 -6.60 -6.22 4.60
N TYR A 82 -6.57 -4.88 4.51
CA TYR A 82 -7.44 -4.13 3.63
C TYR A 82 -6.59 -3.25 2.71
N ILE A 83 -6.61 -3.56 1.42
CA ILE A 83 -5.91 -2.76 0.42
C ILE A 83 -6.79 -1.56 0.06
N ILE A 84 -6.33 -0.37 0.41
CA ILE A 84 -7.11 0.86 0.33
C ILE A 84 -6.93 1.49 -1.05
N THR A 85 -5.70 1.71 -1.51
CA THR A 85 -5.41 2.32 -2.81
C THR A 85 -3.98 2.02 -3.27
N ALA A 86 -3.73 2.08 -4.57
CA ALA A 86 -2.38 2.18 -5.12
C ALA A 86 -2.30 3.27 -6.20
N TYR A 87 -1.16 3.94 -6.30
CA TYR A 87 -0.92 5.02 -7.24
C TYR A 87 0.57 5.17 -7.55
N LYS A 88 0.91 5.90 -8.62
CA LYS A 88 2.29 6.34 -8.86
C LYS A 88 2.50 7.67 -8.15
N PRO A 89 3.56 7.84 -7.35
CA PRO A 89 3.87 9.13 -6.73
C PRO A 89 4.21 10.18 -7.79
N ASN A 90 3.88 11.44 -7.51
CA ASN A 90 4.25 12.59 -8.34
C ASN A 90 5.28 13.46 -7.63
N LEU A 91 6.15 14.10 -8.41
CA LEU A 91 7.21 14.97 -7.88
C LEU A 91 6.67 16.29 -7.31
N ASP A 92 5.41 16.65 -7.59
CA ASP A 92 4.79 17.83 -6.96
C ASP A 92 4.51 17.60 -5.47
N LYS A 93 4.27 16.34 -5.08
CA LYS A 93 3.95 15.98 -3.69
C LYS A 93 5.10 15.30 -2.97
N PHE A 94 6.03 14.68 -3.70
CA PHE A 94 7.15 13.95 -3.13
C PHE A 94 8.50 14.47 -3.64
N GLU A 95 9.54 14.30 -2.83
CA GLU A 95 10.93 14.53 -3.23
C GLU A 95 11.34 13.59 -4.39
N SER A 96 12.52 13.82 -4.96
CA SER A 96 13.03 13.02 -6.09
C SER A 96 13.22 11.54 -5.76
N ASP A 97 13.30 11.18 -4.48
CA ASP A 97 13.34 9.79 -4.02
C ASP A 97 11.97 9.11 -4.00
N PHE A 98 10.89 9.87 -4.23
CA PHE A 98 9.48 9.47 -4.13
C PHE A 98 9.03 9.00 -2.75
N LYS A 99 9.85 9.09 -1.71
CA LYS A 99 9.55 8.57 -0.36
C LYS A 99 9.10 9.67 0.59
N LYS A 100 9.69 10.86 0.49
CA LYS A 100 9.40 11.98 1.39
C LYS A 100 8.42 12.96 0.75
N ARG A 101 7.42 13.41 1.51
CA ARG A 101 6.52 14.47 1.04
C ARG A 101 7.23 15.82 1.01
N ARG A 102 6.95 16.62 -0.02
CA ARG A 102 7.32 18.03 -0.05
C ARG A 102 6.44 18.80 0.95
N ARG A 103 7.05 19.73 1.69
CA ARG A 103 6.37 20.66 2.59
C ARG A 103 6.08 21.97 1.88
#